data_AF-A0A9D5SA48-F1
#
_entry.id   AF-A0A9D5SA48-F1
#
_cell.length_a   1.000
_cell.length_b   1.000
_cell.length_c   1.000
_cell.angle_alpha   90.00
_cell.angle_beta   90.00
_cell.angle_gamma   90.00
#
_symmetry.space_group_name_H-M   'P 1'
#
loop_
_entity.id
_entity.type
_entity.pdbx_description
1 polymer ?
#
loop_
_entity_poly.entity_id
_entity_poly.type
_entity_poly.pdbx_seq_one_letter_code
_entity_poly.pdbx_strand_id
1 'polypeptide(L)'
;MEHIDNTQETFVAMWRLLRRTRRYCRLHCKRFCVRRVLKLWFGGEATPEFIWQVCHNCKLAGWDELPPPALFPRPHRDLLRAIVAARTGISYYQIDLTALDAAYSIAYPKSTPLNINKKKRIHQSVGYKAFD
;
A
#
# COMPACT_ATOMS: atom_id res chain seq x y z
N MET A 1 15.12 6.57 -1.45
CA MET A 1 14.73 5.15 -1.30
C MET A 1 15.47 4.41 -2.38
N GLU A 2 16.56 3.72 -2.04
CA GLU A 2 17.59 3.32 -3.03
C GLU A 2 17.29 2.01 -3.74
N HIS A 3 16.44 1.14 -3.16
CA HIS A 3 16.00 -0.10 -3.79
C HIS A 3 14.49 -0.27 -3.64
N ILE A 4 13.79 -0.51 -4.76
CA ILE A 4 12.35 -0.80 -4.81
C ILE A 4 12.15 -2.00 -5.72
N ASP A 5 11.51 -3.01 -5.18
CA ASP A 5 11.33 -4.36 -5.71
C ASP A 5 9.97 -4.93 -5.26
N ASN A 6 9.52 -5.98 -5.94
CA ASN A 6 8.19 -6.60 -5.73
C ASN A 6 8.22 -7.61 -4.57
N THR A 7 8.70 -7.18 -3.39
CA THR A 7 8.90 -8.05 -2.22
C THR A 7 8.17 -7.53 -0.98
N GLN A 8 7.82 -8.43 -0.06
CA GLN A 8 7.13 -8.08 1.18
C GLN A 8 7.93 -7.09 2.03
N GLU A 9 9.26 -7.23 2.09
CA GLU A 9 10.14 -6.36 2.87
C GLU A 9 10.05 -4.91 2.38
N THR A 10 10.12 -4.71 1.07
CA THR A 10 9.98 -3.41 0.44
C THR A 10 8.59 -2.83 0.68
N PHE A 11 7.53 -3.63 0.59
CA PHE A 11 6.19 -3.18 0.94
C PHE A 11 6.07 -2.74 2.41
N VAL A 12 6.67 -3.47 3.36
CA VAL A 12 6.67 -3.09 4.78
C VAL A 12 7.39 -1.76 4.97
N ALA A 13 8.55 -1.59 4.33
CA ALA A 13 9.31 -0.34 4.37
C ALA A 13 8.49 0.84 3.82
N MET A 14 7.83 0.64 2.68
CA MET A 14 6.97 1.65 2.04
C MET A 14 5.77 2.03 2.92
N TRP A 15 5.07 1.07 3.53
CA TRP A 15 3.97 1.36 4.45
C TRP A 15 4.43 2.16 5.68
N ARG A 16 5.56 1.79 6.27
CA ARG A 16 6.16 2.53 7.39
C ARG A 16 6.57 3.94 6.98
N LEU A 17 7.16 4.08 5.79
CA LEU A 17 7.54 5.37 5.24
C LEU A 17 6.31 6.26 5.02
N LEU A 18 5.22 5.72 4.48
CA LEU A 18 3.95 6.44 4.28
C LEU A 18 3.39 6.97 5.60
N ARG A 19 3.43 6.16 6.66
CA ARG A 19 3.05 6.59 8.01
C ARG A 19 3.90 7.78 8.49
N ARG A 20 5.22 7.70 8.31
CA ARG A 20 6.17 8.78 8.66
C ARG A 20 5.90 10.04 7.83
N THR A 21 5.69 9.90 6.52
CA THR A 21 5.39 11.01 5.61
C THR A 21 4.10 11.72 5.96
N ARG A 22 3.04 10.99 6.32
CA ARG A 22 1.81 11.62 6.81
C ARG A 22 2.05 12.42 8.09
N ARG A 23 2.78 11.86 9.05
CA ARG A 23 3.13 12.56 10.30
C ARG A 23 3.94 13.82 10.01
N TYR A 24 4.94 13.73 9.13
CA TYR A 24 5.73 14.86 8.66
C TYR A 24 4.85 15.95 8.04
N CYS A 25 3.99 15.59 7.08
CA CYS A 25 3.06 16.54 6.45
C CYS A 25 2.18 17.26 7.49
N ARG A 26 1.63 16.53 8.46
CA ARG A 26 0.83 17.10 9.55
C ARG A 26 1.64 18.07 10.42
N LEU A 27 2.85 17.71 10.81
CA LEU A 27 3.72 18.55 11.66
C LEU A 27 4.15 19.84 10.96
N HIS A 28 4.29 19.81 9.63
CA HIS A 28 4.72 20.96 8.83
C HIS A 28 3.56 21.71 8.15
N CYS A 29 2.31 21.45 8.58
CA CYS A 29 1.10 22.04 8.00
C CYS A 29 1.05 21.93 6.47
N LYS A 30 1.50 20.79 5.93
CA LYS A 30 1.49 20.49 4.49
C LYS A 30 0.43 19.45 4.19
N ARG A 31 -0.21 19.59 3.03
CA ARG A 31 -1.18 18.61 2.52
C ARG A 31 -0.50 17.27 2.24
N PHE A 32 -1.07 16.19 2.75
CA PHE A 32 -0.65 14.82 2.45
C PHE A 32 -1.34 14.34 1.16
N CYS A 33 -0.70 14.56 0.01
CA CYS A 33 -1.21 14.18 -1.33
C CYS A 33 -0.18 13.35 -2.11
N VAL A 34 -0.61 12.65 -3.17
CA VAL A 34 0.26 11.79 -4.00
C VAL A 34 1.49 12.55 -4.48
N ARG A 35 1.31 13.76 -5.04
CA ARG A 35 2.42 14.57 -5.55
C ARG A 35 3.45 14.89 -4.47
N ARG A 36 3.01 15.20 -3.26
CA ARG A 36 3.92 15.49 -2.15
C ARG A 36 4.62 14.24 -1.63
N VAL A 37 3.91 13.11 -1.57
CA VAL A 37 4.52 11.82 -1.22
C VAL A 37 5.66 11.51 -2.18
N LEU A 38 5.41 11.56 -3.49
CA LEU A 38 6.42 11.27 -4.50
C LEU A 38 7.61 12.23 -4.44
N LYS A 39 7.36 13.54 -4.31
CA LYS A 39 8.43 14.54 -4.16
C LYS A 39 9.27 14.32 -2.90
N LEU A 40 8.66 13.94 -1.78
CA LEU A 40 9.38 13.67 -0.53
C LEU A 40 10.21 12.38 -0.59
N TRP A 41 9.80 11.40 -1.39
CA TRP A 41 10.46 10.09 -1.45
C TRP A 41 11.55 10.02 -2.51
N PHE A 42 11.35 10.73 -3.62
CA PHE A 42 12.17 10.62 -4.82
C PHE A 42 12.85 11.93 -5.22
N GLY A 43 12.54 13.06 -4.56
CA GLY A 43 13.22 14.33 -4.80
C GLY A 43 13.14 14.76 -6.27
N GLY A 44 14.31 14.93 -6.89
CA GLY A 44 14.43 15.31 -8.30
C GLY A 44 13.92 14.25 -9.30
N GLU A 45 13.86 12.99 -8.90
CA GLU A 45 13.31 11.91 -9.74
C GLU A 45 11.78 11.94 -9.81
N ALA A 46 11.11 12.75 -8.97
CA ALA A 46 9.66 12.95 -9.02
C ALA A 46 9.26 13.88 -10.18
N THR A 47 9.58 13.50 -11.41
CA THR A 47 9.26 14.26 -12.63
C THR A 47 7.75 14.34 -12.86
N PRO A 48 7.25 15.33 -13.62
CA PRO A 48 5.83 15.41 -13.99
C PRO A 48 5.29 14.11 -14.61
N GLU A 49 6.08 13.46 -15.47
CA GLU A 49 5.73 12.21 -16.15
C GLU A 49 5.60 11.06 -15.16
N PHE A 50 6.56 10.92 -14.24
CA PHE A 50 6.51 9.91 -13.19
C PHE A 50 5.30 10.11 -12.26
N ILE A 51 5.06 11.36 -11.86
CA ILE A 51 3.89 11.70 -11.03
C ILE A 51 2.61 11.36 -11.78
N TRP A 52 2.50 11.73 -13.06
CA TRP A 52 1.34 11.43 -13.90
C TRP A 52 1.11 9.92 -14.02
N GLN A 53 2.16 9.13 -14.33
CA GLN A 53 2.08 7.69 -14.46
C GLN A 53 1.56 7.02 -13.17
N VAL A 54 2.10 7.44 -12.02
CA VAL A 54 1.65 6.92 -10.72
C VAL A 54 0.18 7.29 -10.46
N CYS A 55 -0.21 8.55 -10.68
CA CYS A 55 -1.58 9.01 -10.48
C CYS A 55 -2.57 8.27 -11.40
N HIS A 56 -2.19 8.07 -12.66
CA HIS A 56 -2.99 7.35 -13.65
C HIS A 56 -3.21 5.90 -13.21
N ASN A 57 -2.16 5.20 -12.78
CA ASN A 57 -2.23 3.80 -12.37
C ASN A 57 -3.05 3.59 -11.09
N CYS A 58 -2.89 4.46 -10.09
CA CYS A 58 -3.65 4.34 -8.83
C CYS A 58 -5.04 5.00 -8.89
N LYS A 59 -5.39 5.68 -10.00
CA LYS A 59 -6.64 6.43 -10.19
C LYS A 59 -6.89 7.47 -9.09
N LEU A 60 -5.83 8.12 -8.62
CA LEU A 60 -5.90 9.18 -7.61
C LEU A 60 -5.49 10.52 -8.22
N ALA A 61 -6.18 11.58 -7.83
CA ALA A 61 -5.76 12.93 -8.19
C ALA A 61 -4.46 13.28 -7.44
N GLY A 62 -3.50 13.87 -8.16
CA GLY A 62 -2.17 14.17 -7.61
C GLY A 62 -2.17 15.18 -6.45
N TRP A 63 -3.18 16.05 -6.38
CA TRP A 63 -3.26 17.20 -5.48
C TRP A 63 -4.25 17.04 -4.33
N ASP A 64 -5.11 16.03 -4.41
CA ASP A 64 -6.15 15.78 -3.42
C ASP A 64 -5.52 15.26 -2.13
N GLU A 65 -6.14 15.64 -1.02
CA GLU A 65 -5.71 15.15 0.27
C GLU A 65 -6.04 13.67 0.40
N LEU A 66 -5.00 12.87 0.62
CA LEU A 66 -5.14 11.45 0.85
C LEU A 66 -5.68 11.21 2.26
N PRO A 67 -6.59 10.24 2.42
CA PRO A 67 -7.16 9.94 3.72
C PRO A 67 -6.11 9.35 4.68
N PRO A 68 -6.47 9.18 5.96
CA PRO A 68 -5.65 8.47 6.94
C PRO A 68 -5.40 6.99 6.54
N PRO A 69 -4.13 6.52 6.40
CA PRO A 69 -3.86 5.15 5.96
C PRO A 69 -4.35 4.04 6.88
N ALA A 70 -4.41 4.32 8.18
CA ALA A 70 -4.92 3.36 9.16
C ALA A 70 -6.45 3.17 9.10
N LEU A 71 -7.18 4.12 8.50
CA LEU A 71 -8.64 4.08 8.36
C LEU A 71 -9.05 3.69 6.94
N PHE A 72 -8.35 4.21 5.94
CA PHE A 72 -8.64 3.99 4.52
C PHE A 72 -7.40 3.43 3.81
N PRO A 73 -7.05 2.15 4.01
CA PRO A 73 -5.82 1.60 3.48
C PRO A 73 -5.82 1.38 1.96
N ARG A 74 -7.00 1.24 1.33
CA ARG A 74 -7.10 0.88 -0.11
C ARG A 74 -6.46 1.91 -1.06
N PRO A 75 -6.74 3.23 -0.97
CA PRO A 75 -6.07 4.22 -1.82
C PRO A 75 -4.55 4.18 -1.68
N HIS A 76 -4.05 3.94 -0.47
CA HIS A 76 -2.61 3.86 -0.24
C HIS A 76 -2.00 2.59 -0.79
N ARG A 77 -2.68 1.45 -0.67
CA ARG A 77 -2.25 0.19 -1.29
C ARG A 77 -2.08 0.38 -2.80
N ASP A 78 -3.07 0.98 -3.46
CA ASP A 78 -3.03 1.20 -4.90
C ASP A 78 -1.95 2.22 -5.28
N LEU A 79 -1.70 3.24 -4.45
CA LEU A 79 -0.55 4.14 -4.58
C LEU A 79 0.80 3.41 -4.47
N LEU A 80 1.00 2.59 -3.43
CA LEU A 80 2.26 1.86 -3.23
C LEU A 80 2.49 0.89 -4.40
N ARG A 81 1.44 0.18 -4.82
CA ARG A 81 1.47 -0.69 -6.00
C ARG A 81 1.87 0.05 -7.27
N ALA A 82 1.29 1.23 -7.52
CA ALA A 82 1.63 2.05 -8.68
C ALA A 82 3.08 2.55 -8.63
N ILE A 83 3.60 2.90 -7.45
CA ILE A 83 5.00 3.29 -7.27
C ILE A 83 5.94 2.13 -7.60
N VAL A 84 5.69 0.93 -7.09
CA VAL A 84 6.54 -0.24 -7.37
C VAL A 84 6.50 -0.60 -8.85
N ALA A 85 5.31 -0.62 -9.47
CA ALA A 85 5.17 -0.87 -10.91
C ALA A 85 5.98 0.14 -11.75
N ALA A 86 5.86 1.43 -11.44
CA ALA A 86 6.59 2.47 -12.16
C ALA A 86 8.11 2.40 -11.96
N ARG A 87 8.59 1.94 -10.79
CA ARG A 87 10.03 1.84 -10.49
C ARG A 87 10.70 0.57 -11.00
N THR A 88 9.95 -0.54 -11.04
CA THR A 88 10.49 -1.85 -11.45
C THR A 88 10.24 -2.14 -12.93
N GLY A 89 9.40 -1.36 -13.61
CA GLY A 89 8.96 -1.65 -14.98
C GLY A 89 8.00 -2.85 -15.06
N ILE A 90 7.61 -3.43 -13.94
CA ILE A 90 6.66 -4.54 -13.86
C ILE A 90 5.24 -4.00 -14.08
N SER A 91 4.39 -4.79 -14.73
CA SER A 91 2.98 -4.41 -14.91
C SER A 91 2.30 -4.21 -13.56
N TYR A 92 1.42 -3.20 -13.47
CA TYR A 92 0.59 -2.97 -12.28
C TYR A 92 -0.10 -4.25 -11.80
N TYR A 93 -0.57 -5.09 -12.73
CA TYR A 93 -1.26 -6.34 -12.44
C TYR A 93 -0.38 -7.48 -11.93
N GLN A 94 0.94 -7.41 -12.15
CA GLN A 94 1.92 -8.41 -11.74
C GLN A 94 2.52 -8.15 -10.34
N ILE A 95 2.21 -7.01 -9.72
CA ILE A 95 2.61 -6.72 -8.34
C ILE A 95 1.92 -7.68 -7.37
N ASP A 96 2.68 -8.23 -6.42
CA ASP A 96 2.18 -9.17 -5.42
C ASP A 96 1.29 -8.45 -4.40
N LEU A 97 -0.01 -8.46 -4.67
CA LEU A 97 -1.04 -7.92 -3.78
C LEU A 97 -1.08 -8.64 -2.43
N THR A 98 -0.76 -9.94 -2.38
CA THR A 98 -0.83 -10.71 -1.15
C THR A 98 0.28 -10.31 -0.18
N ALA A 99 1.50 -10.15 -0.69
CA ALA A 99 2.63 -9.62 0.06
C ALA A 99 2.38 -8.16 0.49
N LEU A 100 1.79 -7.33 -0.38
CA LEU A 100 1.47 -5.93 -0.08
C LEU A 100 0.43 -5.78 1.04
N ASP A 101 -0.62 -6.62 1.04
CA ASP A 101 -1.66 -6.65 2.07
C ASP A 101 -1.14 -7.24 3.40
N ALA A 102 -0.27 -8.26 3.34
CA ALA A 102 0.40 -8.80 4.52
C ALA A 102 1.33 -7.75 5.17
N ALA A 103 2.09 -7.02 4.34
CA ALA A 103 2.97 -5.95 4.78
C ALA A 103 2.23 -4.82 5.51
N TYR A 104 0.99 -4.52 5.11
CA TYR A 104 0.16 -3.54 5.81
C TYR A 104 -0.10 -3.95 7.27
N SER A 105 -0.42 -5.23 7.51
CA SER A 105 -0.70 -5.76 8.86
C SER A 105 0.53 -5.67 9.76
N ILE A 106 1.73 -5.83 9.18
CA ILE A 106 3.02 -5.64 9.89
C ILE A 106 3.27 -4.17 10.22
N ALA A 107 2.97 -3.25 9.29
CA ALA A 107 3.18 -1.82 9.48
C ALA A 107 2.14 -1.16 10.41
N TYR A 108 0.92 -1.71 10.46
CA TYR A 108 -0.22 -1.22 11.23
C TYR A 108 -0.87 -2.35 12.05
N PRO A 109 -0.21 -2.85 13.10
CA PRO A 109 -0.66 -4.03 13.86
C PRO A 109 -1.99 -3.81 14.61
N LYS A 110 -2.38 -2.56 14.86
CA LYS A 110 -3.62 -2.18 15.56
C LYS A 110 -4.78 -1.86 14.60
N SER A 111 -4.59 -2.02 13.29
CA SER A 111 -5.61 -1.68 12.29
C SER A 111 -6.30 -2.93 11.75
N THR A 112 -7.50 -2.77 11.21
CA THR A 112 -8.21 -3.88 10.54
C THR A 112 -7.40 -4.35 9.34
N PRO A 113 -7.05 -5.66 9.23
CA PRO A 113 -6.34 -6.19 8.08
C PRO A 113 -7.07 -5.88 6.77
N LEU A 114 -6.31 -5.56 5.72
CA LEU A 114 -6.85 -5.34 4.37
C LEU A 114 -7.56 -6.59 3.82
N ASN A 115 -7.06 -7.78 4.18
CA ASN A 115 -7.57 -9.06 3.74
C ASN A 115 -8.64 -9.60 4.71
N ILE A 116 -9.85 -9.05 4.63
CA ILE A 116 -11.00 -9.49 5.44
C ILE A 116 -11.61 -10.80 4.88
N ASN A 117 -11.23 -11.22 3.66
CA ASN A 117 -11.93 -12.30 2.94
C ASN A 117 -11.39 -13.72 3.14
N LYS A 118 -10.39 -13.96 3.97
CA LYS A 118 -10.22 -15.30 4.55
C LYS A 118 -11.24 -15.48 5.67
N LYS A 119 -12.52 -15.64 5.31
CA LYS A 119 -13.40 -16.50 6.11
C LYS A 119 -12.61 -17.79 6.28
N LYS A 120 -12.17 -18.10 7.50
CA LYS A 120 -11.73 -19.45 7.84
C LYS A 120 -12.89 -20.34 7.41
N ARG A 121 -12.75 -21.06 6.28
CA ARG A 121 -13.54 -22.26 6.05
C ARG A 121 -13.08 -23.21 7.15
N ILE A 122 -13.72 -23.11 8.31
CA ILE A 122 -13.72 -24.19 9.28
C ILE A 122 -14.49 -25.28 8.55
N HIS A 123 -13.78 -26.17 7.86
CA HIS A 123 -14.33 -27.48 7.52
C HIS A 123 -14.59 -28.12 8.89
N GLN A 124 -15.83 -28.00 9.39
CA GLN A 124 -16.31 -28.95 10.36
C GLN A 124 -16.37 -30.29 9.62
N SER A 125 -15.33 -31.09 9.78
CA SER A 125 -15.43 -32.53 9.57
C SER A 125 -16.39 -33.05 10.65
N VAL A 126 -17.69 -33.01 10.36
CA VAL A 126 -18.69 -33.73 11.13
C VAL A 126 -18.43 -35.21 10.83
N GLY A 127 -17.65 -35.84 11.71
CA GLY A 127 -17.48 -37.29 11.70
C GLY A 127 -18.82 -37.93 12.01
N TYR A 128 -19.36 -38.67 11.05
CA TYR A 128 -20.44 -39.61 11.33
C TYR A 128 -19.86 -40.72 12.21
N LYS A 129 -20.24 -40.73 13.49
CA LYS A 129 -20.11 -41.93 14.32
C LYS A 129 -21.12 -42.95 13.78
N ALA A 130 -20.61 -44.03 13.18
CA ALA A 130 -21.37 -45.25 13.04
C ALA A 130 -21.66 -45.77 14.46
N PHE A 131 -22.93 -46.02 14.76
CA PHE A 131 -23.36 -46.81 15.90
C PHE A 131 -23.50 -48.25 15.42
N ASP A 132 -22.77 -49.16 16.07
CA ASP A 132 -22.99 -50.60 16.06
C ASP A 132 -24.31 -50.98 16.77
#